data_AF-A0A535ER85-F1
#
_entry.id   AF-A0A535ER85-F1
#
_cell.length_a   1.000
_cell.length_b   1.000
_cell.length_c   1.000
_cell.angle_alpha   90.00
_cell.angle_beta   90.00
_cell.angle_gamma   90.00
#
_symmetry.space_group_name_H-M   'P 1'
#
loop_
_entity.id
_entity.type
_entity.pdbx_description
1 polymer ?
#
loop_
_entity_poly.entity_id
_entity_poly.type
_entity_poly.pdbx_seq_one_letter_code
_entity_poly.pdbx_strand_id
1 'polypeptide(L)'
;EAGVEPITLGPKEGLALINGTDGMLAMLVLAIEDLGRLLRVADIAAAMSVEALLGTDRAFAAELIALRPQPGQGASAANLRALLAGSEIVASHREGDPRVQDAYSLRCAPQVAGAARDTLAFAEQVADAELRSAIDNPMVLPDGRVESCGNFHGAPVAFACDFLAVAAAEVGAIAERRTDRLLDEGRSQGLPPFLAEDAGVNSGLMLAHYAQAAMVAENRRLASPASVDSL
;
A
#
# COMPACT_ATOMS: atom_id res chain seq x y z
N GLU A 1 15.01 30.39 21.97
CA GLU A 1 13.63 30.41 21.44
C GLU A 1 12.68 29.43 22.13
N ALA A 2 13.12 28.30 22.70
CA ALA A 2 12.27 27.45 23.58
C ALA A 2 12.50 27.66 25.10
N GLY A 3 13.47 28.48 25.52
CA GLY A 3 13.79 28.69 26.94
C GLY A 3 14.45 27.48 27.64
N VAL A 4 15.03 26.56 26.87
CA VAL A 4 15.69 25.35 27.39
C VAL A 4 17.19 25.59 27.49
N GLU A 5 17.75 25.38 28.68
CA GLU A 5 19.19 25.42 28.93
C GLU A 5 19.89 24.16 28.36
N PRO A 6 21.07 24.27 27.73
CA PRO A 6 21.81 23.11 27.25
C PRO A 6 22.19 22.14 28.38
N ILE A 7 22.01 20.84 28.14
CA ILE A 7 22.42 19.79 29.09
C ILE A 7 23.93 19.48 28.96
N THR A 8 24.59 19.19 30.08
CA THR A 8 25.93 18.59 30.10
C THR A 8 25.77 17.10 30.34
N LEU A 9 26.10 16.30 29.33
CA LEU A 9 25.89 14.85 29.36
C LEU A 9 26.83 14.17 30.36
N GLY A 10 26.25 13.37 31.24
CA GLY A 10 26.96 12.43 32.11
C GLY A 10 27.35 11.14 31.39
N PRO A 11 27.97 10.19 32.14
CA PRO A 11 28.26 8.86 31.60
C PRO A 11 27.00 8.18 31.04
N LYS A 12 27.14 7.50 29.90
CA LYS A 12 26.07 6.79 29.15
C LYS A 12 25.00 7.67 28.48
N GLU A 13 24.69 8.85 29.00
CA GLU A 13 23.59 9.68 28.48
C GLU A 13 23.73 10.02 26.99
N GLY A 14 24.94 10.30 26.52
CA GLY A 14 25.17 10.54 25.09
C GLY A 14 24.90 9.32 24.21
N LEU A 15 25.21 8.11 24.67
CA LEU A 15 24.93 6.88 23.93
C LEU A 15 23.42 6.58 23.95
N ALA A 16 22.78 6.74 25.11
CA ALA A 16 21.35 6.50 25.27
C ALA A 16 20.47 7.39 24.36
N LEU A 17 20.98 8.57 23.96
CA LEU A 17 20.28 9.48 23.04
C LEU A 17 20.31 9.03 21.58
N ILE A 18 21.24 8.16 21.17
CA ILE A 18 21.50 7.84 19.75
C ILE A 18 21.46 6.35 19.44
N ASN A 19 21.50 5.49 20.46
CA ASN A 19 21.70 4.06 20.31
C ASN A 19 20.37 3.29 20.22
N GLY A 20 19.51 3.75 19.32
CA GLY A 20 18.18 3.19 19.15
C GLY A 20 17.73 3.10 17.70
N THR A 21 16.49 2.65 17.54
CA THR A 21 15.81 2.47 16.25
C THR A 21 14.86 3.63 15.94
N ASP A 22 14.91 4.72 16.71
CA ASP A 22 13.96 5.83 16.66
C ASP A 22 13.75 6.39 15.26
N GLY A 23 14.84 6.61 14.53
CA GLY A 23 14.78 7.17 13.17
C GLY A 23 14.08 6.23 12.16
N MET A 24 14.40 4.94 12.18
CA MET A 24 13.77 3.97 11.28
C MET A 24 12.33 3.67 11.69
N LEU A 25 12.06 3.60 12.99
CA LEU A 25 10.72 3.42 13.53
C LEU A 25 9.81 4.60 13.15
N ALA A 26 10.30 5.83 13.26
CA ALA A 26 9.55 7.02 12.83
C ALA A 26 9.17 6.94 11.34
N MET A 27 10.11 6.54 10.48
CA MET A 27 9.82 6.35 9.05
C MET A 27 8.80 5.24 8.80
N LEU A 28 8.89 4.12 9.52
CA LEU A 28 7.92 3.03 9.43
C LEU A 28 6.51 3.50 9.84
N VAL A 29 6.38 4.22 10.96
CA VAL A 29 5.08 4.72 11.45
C VAL A 29 4.45 5.70 10.45
N LEU A 30 5.23 6.61 9.88
CA LEU A 30 4.74 7.51 8.84
C LEU A 30 4.30 6.75 7.58
N ALA A 31 5.09 5.78 7.13
CA ALA A 31 4.77 4.95 5.98
C ALA A 31 3.50 4.11 6.19
N ILE A 32 3.27 3.61 7.41
CA ILE A 32 2.04 2.89 7.80
C ILE A 32 0.81 3.79 7.62
N GLU A 33 0.84 5.01 8.17
CA GLU A 33 -0.30 5.94 8.05
C GLU A 33 -0.56 6.31 6.59
N ASP A 34 0.49 6.66 5.83
CA ASP A 34 0.37 7.02 4.43
C ASP A 34 -0.18 5.87 3.59
N LEU A 35 0.34 4.66 3.75
CA LEU A 35 -0.15 3.48 3.02
C LEU A 35 -1.58 3.13 3.44
N GLY A 36 -1.93 3.23 4.72
CA GLY A 36 -3.30 3.02 5.20
C GLY A 36 -4.31 3.98 4.57
N ARG A 37 -3.93 5.24 4.32
CA ARG A 37 -4.71 6.21 3.53
C ARG A 37 -4.77 5.80 2.06
N LEU A 38 -3.65 5.47 1.45
CA LEU A 38 -3.57 5.10 0.03
C LEU A 38 -4.37 3.83 -0.29
N LEU A 39 -4.40 2.83 0.58
CA LEU A 39 -5.19 1.61 0.37
C LEU A 39 -6.70 1.89 0.36
N ARG A 40 -7.19 2.87 1.14
CA ARG A 40 -8.59 3.34 1.04
C ARG A 40 -8.86 3.99 -0.31
N VAL A 41 -7.95 4.85 -0.77
CA VAL A 41 -8.04 5.48 -2.10
C VAL A 41 -7.96 4.43 -3.21
N ALA A 42 -7.16 3.38 -3.05
CA ALA A 42 -7.00 2.31 -4.03
C ALA A 42 -8.31 1.53 -4.25
N ASP A 43 -9.08 1.26 -3.20
CA ASP A 43 -10.42 0.64 -3.30
C ASP A 43 -11.42 1.57 -3.99
N ILE A 44 -11.41 2.87 -3.66
CA ILE A 44 -12.28 3.86 -4.31
C ILE A 44 -11.97 3.95 -5.82
N ALA A 45 -10.70 4.11 -6.17
CA ALA A 45 -10.25 4.16 -7.55
C ALA A 45 -10.54 2.83 -8.28
N ALA A 46 -10.48 1.70 -7.59
CA ALA A 46 -10.87 0.40 -8.15
C ALA A 46 -12.35 0.36 -8.50
N ALA A 47 -13.23 0.76 -7.57
CA ALA A 47 -14.67 0.80 -7.79
C ALA A 47 -15.02 1.71 -8.97
N MET A 48 -14.48 2.93 -9.01
CA MET A 48 -14.69 3.84 -10.14
C MET A 48 -14.20 3.26 -11.47
N SER A 49 -13.07 2.52 -11.45
CA SER A 49 -12.56 1.85 -12.66
C SER A 49 -13.44 0.68 -13.08
N VAL A 50 -14.07 -0.03 -12.13
CA VAL A 50 -15.05 -1.08 -12.41
C VAL A 50 -16.25 -0.45 -13.11
N GLU A 51 -16.80 0.65 -12.61
CA GLU A 51 -17.91 1.34 -13.29
C GLU A 51 -17.51 1.81 -14.69
N ALA A 52 -16.41 2.59 -14.79
CA ALA A 52 -15.99 3.20 -16.05
C ALA A 52 -15.67 2.18 -17.16
N LEU A 53 -15.20 0.99 -16.80
CA LEU A 53 -14.85 -0.07 -17.74
C LEU A 53 -15.92 -1.15 -17.84
N LEU A 54 -17.14 -0.84 -17.40
CA LEU A 54 -18.28 -1.76 -17.39
C LEU A 54 -17.90 -3.12 -16.80
N GLY A 55 -17.24 -3.14 -15.65
CA GLY A 55 -16.85 -4.37 -14.95
C GLY A 55 -17.96 -4.88 -14.05
N THR A 56 -17.89 -6.16 -13.70
CA THR A 56 -18.87 -6.83 -12.84
C THR A 56 -18.50 -6.83 -11.36
N ASP A 57 -19.48 -6.54 -10.51
CA ASP A 57 -19.38 -6.66 -9.05
C ASP A 57 -19.44 -8.11 -8.54
N ARG A 58 -19.86 -9.06 -9.38
CA ARG A 58 -20.05 -10.48 -9.04
C ARG A 58 -18.75 -11.14 -8.56
N ALA A 59 -17.61 -10.70 -9.08
CA ALA A 59 -16.30 -11.17 -8.65
C ALA A 59 -15.99 -10.86 -7.18
N PHE A 60 -16.72 -9.92 -6.58
CA PHE A 60 -16.52 -9.47 -5.21
C PHE A 60 -17.57 -10.05 -4.26
N ALA A 61 -18.45 -10.96 -4.71
CA ALA A 61 -19.50 -11.55 -3.90
C ALA A 61 -18.97 -12.14 -2.58
N ALA A 62 -19.69 -11.93 -1.48
CA ALA A 62 -19.21 -12.26 -0.14
C ALA A 62 -18.94 -13.76 0.02
N GLU A 63 -19.84 -14.59 -0.50
CA GLU A 63 -19.73 -16.05 -0.51
C GLU A 63 -18.55 -16.56 -1.34
N LEU A 64 -18.21 -15.87 -2.44
CA LEU A 64 -17.06 -16.21 -3.28
C LEU A 64 -15.75 -15.86 -2.57
N ILE A 65 -15.68 -14.68 -1.98
CA ILE A 65 -14.50 -14.22 -1.24
C ILE A 65 -14.26 -15.10 -0.01
N ALA A 66 -15.34 -15.53 0.67
CA ALA A 66 -15.25 -16.41 1.84
C ALA A 66 -14.61 -17.78 1.53
N LEU A 67 -14.60 -18.24 0.27
CA LEU A 67 -13.90 -19.49 -0.11
C LEU A 67 -12.38 -19.40 0.08
N ARG A 68 -11.82 -18.19 0.16
CA ARG A 68 -10.40 -17.95 0.46
C ARG A 68 -10.31 -16.89 1.57
N PRO A 69 -10.26 -17.31 2.85
CA PRO A 69 -10.46 -16.43 4.00
C PRO A 69 -9.21 -15.61 4.37
N GLN A 70 -8.64 -14.89 3.40
CA GLN A 70 -7.59 -13.90 3.66
C GLN A 70 -8.24 -12.61 4.18
N PRO A 71 -7.90 -12.12 5.40
CA PRO A 71 -8.60 -11.01 6.04
C PRO A 71 -8.62 -9.73 5.20
N GLY A 72 -7.48 -9.30 4.68
CA GLY A 72 -7.36 -8.12 3.83
C GLY A 72 -8.14 -8.24 2.53
N GLN A 73 -8.16 -9.44 1.91
CA GLN A 73 -8.98 -9.70 0.72
C GLN A 73 -10.47 -9.53 1.04
N GLY A 74 -10.92 -10.05 2.18
CA GLY A 74 -12.27 -9.88 2.69
C GLY A 74 -12.64 -8.41 2.87
N ALA A 75 -11.75 -7.64 3.49
CA ALA A 75 -11.95 -6.21 3.74
C ALA A 75 -12.03 -5.39 2.45
N SER A 76 -11.09 -5.56 1.51
CA SER A 76 -11.13 -4.84 0.22
C SER A 76 -12.38 -5.21 -0.57
N ALA A 77 -12.73 -6.49 -0.67
CA ALA A 77 -13.95 -6.90 -1.38
C ALA A 77 -15.23 -6.33 -0.74
N ALA A 78 -15.29 -6.25 0.60
CA ALA A 78 -16.40 -5.62 1.30
C ALA A 78 -16.52 -4.13 0.96
N ASN A 79 -15.39 -3.41 0.90
CA ASN A 79 -15.37 -2.02 0.48
C ASN A 79 -15.86 -1.85 -0.96
N LEU A 80 -15.38 -2.68 -1.90
CA LEU A 80 -15.82 -2.61 -3.31
C LEU A 80 -17.31 -2.89 -3.44
N ARG A 81 -17.85 -3.90 -2.74
CA ARG A 81 -19.29 -4.17 -2.73
C ARG A 81 -20.08 -2.97 -2.19
N ALA A 82 -19.60 -2.32 -1.13
CA ALA A 82 -20.26 -1.16 -0.56
C ALA A 82 -20.22 0.06 -1.51
N LEU A 83 -19.07 0.30 -2.15
CA LEU A 83 -18.88 1.41 -3.09
C LEU A 83 -19.70 1.24 -4.38
N LEU A 84 -19.86 0.01 -4.86
CA LEU A 84 -20.60 -0.31 -6.08
C LEU A 84 -22.10 -0.57 -5.84
N ALA A 85 -22.54 -0.55 -4.59
CA ALA A 85 -23.93 -0.83 -4.23
C ALA A 85 -24.88 0.19 -4.89
N GLY A 86 -25.80 -0.30 -5.71
CA GLY A 86 -26.79 0.55 -6.39
C GLY A 86 -26.24 1.29 -7.62
N SER A 87 -25.04 0.98 -8.11
CA SER A 87 -24.51 1.58 -9.34
C SER A 87 -25.38 1.22 -10.55
N GLU A 88 -25.97 2.24 -11.19
CA GLU A 88 -26.72 2.09 -12.44
C GLU A 88 -25.80 1.66 -13.59
N ILE A 89 -24.53 2.06 -13.55
CA ILE A 89 -23.54 1.69 -14.56
C ILE A 89 -23.26 0.19 -14.49
N VAL A 90 -23.02 -0.36 -13.30
CA VAL A 90 -22.84 -1.82 -13.12
C VAL A 90 -24.12 -2.58 -13.48
N ALA A 91 -25.29 -2.04 -13.16
CA ALA A 91 -26.57 -2.67 -13.50
C ALA A 91 -26.83 -2.70 -15.03
N SER A 92 -26.38 -1.68 -15.77
CA SER A 92 -26.68 -1.50 -17.21
C SER A 92 -26.26 -2.65 -18.12
N HIS A 93 -25.29 -3.46 -17.70
CA HIS A 93 -24.73 -4.57 -18.46
C HIS A 93 -24.75 -5.87 -17.67
N ARG A 94 -25.60 -5.99 -16.63
CA ARG A 94 -25.67 -7.22 -15.82
C ARG A 94 -26.16 -8.43 -16.62
N GLU A 95 -27.04 -8.19 -17.58
CA GLU A 95 -27.60 -9.19 -18.49
C GLU A 95 -27.10 -8.94 -19.92
N GLY A 96 -26.85 -10.01 -20.67
CA GLY A 96 -26.46 -9.90 -22.08
C GLY A 96 -25.04 -9.39 -22.34
N ASP A 97 -24.19 -9.30 -21.30
CA ASP A 97 -22.77 -8.99 -21.46
C ASP A 97 -22.06 -10.13 -22.21
N PRO A 98 -21.43 -9.87 -23.37
CA PRO A 98 -20.69 -10.91 -24.08
C PRO A 98 -19.41 -11.35 -23.37
N ARG A 99 -18.94 -10.61 -22.35
CA ARG A 99 -17.72 -10.92 -21.60
C ARG A 99 -18.00 -11.95 -20.52
N VAL A 100 -17.19 -13.01 -20.48
CA VAL A 100 -17.28 -14.06 -19.46
C VAL A 100 -16.60 -13.62 -18.15
N GLN A 101 -15.48 -12.90 -18.25
CA GLN A 101 -14.70 -12.44 -17.11
C GLN A 101 -14.04 -11.10 -17.40
N ASP A 102 -13.94 -10.27 -16.37
CA ASP A 102 -13.12 -9.07 -16.42
C ASP A 102 -11.62 -9.39 -16.39
N ALA A 103 -10.84 -8.44 -16.91
CA ALA A 103 -9.40 -8.38 -16.79
C ALA A 103 -8.95 -8.38 -15.32
N TYR A 104 -7.76 -8.92 -15.06
CA TYR A 104 -7.23 -9.07 -13.71
C TYR A 104 -7.08 -7.75 -12.96
N SER A 105 -6.77 -6.64 -13.65
CA SER A 105 -6.65 -5.32 -13.01
C SER A 105 -7.95 -4.85 -12.34
N LEU A 106 -9.11 -5.40 -12.74
CA LEU A 106 -10.38 -5.22 -12.05
C LEU A 106 -10.68 -6.37 -11.09
N ARG A 107 -10.76 -7.59 -11.64
CA ARG A 107 -11.27 -8.76 -10.90
C ARG A 107 -10.38 -9.18 -9.74
N CYS A 108 -9.07 -8.95 -9.85
CA CYS A 108 -8.10 -9.30 -8.82
C CYS A 108 -7.82 -8.14 -7.84
N ALA A 109 -8.54 -7.02 -7.94
CA ALA A 109 -8.31 -5.85 -7.07
C ALA A 109 -8.39 -6.19 -5.57
N PRO A 110 -9.38 -6.97 -5.08
CA PRO A 110 -9.42 -7.37 -3.67
C PRO A 110 -8.23 -8.22 -3.24
N GLN A 111 -7.74 -9.10 -4.10
CA GLN A 111 -6.64 -10.00 -3.80
C GLN A 111 -5.34 -9.22 -3.64
N VAL A 112 -5.10 -8.22 -4.51
CA VAL A 112 -3.90 -7.38 -4.46
C VAL A 112 -3.96 -6.36 -3.34
N ALA A 113 -5.02 -5.55 -3.27
CA ALA A 113 -5.18 -4.56 -2.21
C ALA A 113 -5.32 -5.23 -0.83
N GLY A 114 -5.94 -6.41 -0.79
CA GLY A 114 -6.05 -7.22 0.41
C GLY A 114 -4.72 -7.74 0.93
N ALA A 115 -3.87 -8.29 0.06
CA ALA A 115 -2.52 -8.70 0.45
C ALA A 115 -1.73 -7.52 1.03
N ALA A 116 -1.84 -6.33 0.44
CA ALA A 116 -1.20 -5.13 0.97
C ALA A 116 -1.74 -4.70 2.34
N ARG A 117 -3.04 -4.90 2.61
CA ARG A 117 -3.64 -4.67 3.94
C ARG A 117 -3.13 -5.64 4.99
N ASP A 118 -2.99 -6.92 4.63
CA ASP A 118 -2.43 -7.93 5.54
C ASP A 118 -0.95 -7.62 5.85
N THR A 119 -0.18 -7.14 4.86
CA THR A 119 1.19 -6.66 5.07
C THR A 119 1.24 -5.40 5.94
N LEU A 120 0.31 -4.46 5.75
CA LEU A 120 0.20 -3.27 6.59
C LEU A 120 -0.07 -3.65 8.06
N ALA A 121 -0.98 -4.58 8.30
CA ALA A 121 -1.28 -5.07 9.65
C ALA A 121 -0.06 -5.74 10.31
N PHE A 122 0.75 -6.46 9.54
CA PHE A 122 2.03 -6.99 10.05
C PHE A 122 3.00 -5.86 10.43
N ALA A 123 3.14 -4.83 9.58
CA ALA A 123 4.01 -3.69 9.87
C ALA A 123 3.56 -2.90 11.11
N GLU A 124 2.24 -2.71 11.29
CA GLU A 124 1.64 -2.12 12.49
C GLU A 124 2.00 -2.91 13.75
N GLN A 125 1.95 -4.25 13.70
CA GLN A 125 2.35 -5.10 14.83
C GLN A 125 3.84 -4.93 15.18
N VAL A 126 4.71 -4.84 14.18
CA VAL A 126 6.15 -4.61 14.40
C VAL A 126 6.38 -3.22 15.00
N ALA A 127 5.78 -2.18 14.44
CA ALA A 127 5.91 -0.82 14.94
C ALA A 127 5.40 -0.67 16.38
N ASP A 128 4.26 -1.28 16.71
CA ASP A 128 3.70 -1.26 18.07
C ASP A 128 4.60 -1.98 19.09
N ALA A 129 5.22 -3.10 18.71
CA ALA A 129 6.20 -3.77 19.56
C ALA A 129 7.45 -2.91 19.78
N GLU A 130 7.97 -2.28 18.72
CA GLU A 130 9.16 -1.43 18.78
C GLU A 130 8.91 -0.17 19.64
N LEU A 131 7.77 0.49 19.46
CA LEU A 131 7.35 1.67 20.24
C LEU A 131 7.27 1.42 21.75
N ARG A 132 6.98 0.17 22.14
CA ARG A 132 6.87 -0.25 23.56
C ARG A 132 8.21 -0.77 24.12
N SER A 133 9.26 -0.80 23.32
CA SER A 133 10.53 -1.41 23.67
C SER A 133 11.52 -0.40 24.26
N ALA A 134 12.32 -0.85 25.21
CA ALA A 134 13.50 -0.11 25.65
C ALA A 134 14.69 -0.52 24.77
N ILE A 135 15.00 0.33 23.79
CA ILE A 135 16.02 0.10 22.77
C ILE A 135 17.29 0.85 23.15
N ASP A 136 18.30 0.12 23.64
CA ASP A 136 19.62 0.67 23.96
C ASP A 136 20.62 -0.48 24.20
N ASN A 137 21.87 -0.14 24.49
CA ASN A 137 22.93 -1.00 25.01
C ASN A 137 24.02 -0.16 25.70
N PRO A 138 24.53 -0.56 26.89
CA PRO A 138 24.03 -1.62 27.74
C PRO A 138 22.71 -1.25 28.42
N MET A 139 21.93 -2.26 28.78
CA MET A 139 20.67 -2.10 29.50
C MET A 139 20.93 -2.03 31.00
N VAL A 140 20.23 -1.12 31.67
CA VAL A 140 20.14 -1.10 33.14
C VAL A 140 18.83 -1.77 33.51
N LEU A 141 18.92 -2.94 34.15
CA LEU A 141 17.76 -3.71 34.56
C LEU A 141 17.13 -3.15 35.85
N PRO A 142 15.85 -3.46 36.15
CA PRO A 142 15.17 -2.97 37.35
C PRO A 142 15.86 -3.33 38.67
N ASP A 143 16.67 -4.41 38.69
CA ASP A 143 17.46 -4.84 39.85
C ASP A 143 18.84 -4.15 39.94
N GLY A 144 19.12 -3.21 39.05
CA GLY A 144 20.36 -2.43 39.01
C GLY A 144 21.50 -3.09 38.22
N ARG A 145 21.31 -4.30 37.68
CA ARG A 145 22.32 -4.93 36.81
C ARG A 145 22.50 -4.15 35.51
N VAL A 146 23.72 -4.17 35.00
CA VAL A 146 24.08 -3.59 33.71
C VAL A 146 24.45 -4.73 32.78
N GLU A 147 23.65 -4.95 31.74
CA GLU A 147 23.79 -6.09 30.83
C GLU A 147 24.03 -5.60 29.40
N SER A 148 24.99 -6.21 28.71
CA SER A 148 25.21 -5.98 27.29
C SER A 148 24.18 -6.75 26.46
N CYS A 149 23.63 -6.14 25.42
CA CYS A 149 22.67 -6.77 24.52
C CYS A 149 22.71 -6.16 23.11
N GLY A 150 21.88 -6.70 22.21
CA GLY A 150 21.72 -6.22 20.84
C GLY A 150 20.38 -5.52 20.57
N ASN A 151 19.71 -4.99 21.60
CA ASN A 151 18.36 -4.43 21.43
C ASN A 151 18.30 -3.27 20.44
N PHE A 152 19.40 -2.54 20.22
CA PHE A 152 19.52 -1.48 19.21
C PHE A 152 19.41 -1.97 17.75
N HIS A 153 19.42 -3.29 17.50
CA HIS A 153 19.43 -3.84 16.15
C HIS A 153 18.03 -3.83 15.51
N GLY A 154 17.80 -2.94 14.56
CA GLY A 154 16.49 -2.72 13.93
C GLY A 154 16.05 -3.72 12.84
N ALA A 155 16.46 -5.00 12.92
CA ALA A 155 16.10 -5.99 11.90
C ALA A 155 14.58 -6.18 11.73
N PRO A 156 13.76 -6.23 12.79
CA PRO A 156 12.31 -6.33 12.65
C PRO A 156 11.71 -5.16 11.87
N VAL A 157 12.15 -3.93 12.20
CA VAL A 157 11.71 -2.70 11.54
C VAL A 157 12.12 -2.69 10.06
N ALA A 158 13.36 -3.09 9.76
CA ALA A 158 13.86 -3.16 8.39
C ALA A 158 13.03 -4.13 7.52
N PHE A 159 12.69 -5.31 8.03
CA PHE A 159 11.86 -6.27 7.29
C PHE A 159 10.44 -5.75 7.06
N ALA A 160 9.85 -5.08 8.06
CA ALA A 160 8.54 -4.45 7.89
C ALA A 160 8.57 -3.36 6.79
N CYS A 161 9.60 -2.50 6.78
CA CYS A 161 9.79 -1.50 5.74
C CYS A 161 9.90 -2.13 4.34
N ASP A 162 10.73 -3.16 4.19
CA ASP A 162 10.89 -3.86 2.90
C ASP A 162 9.57 -4.46 2.41
N PHE A 163 8.80 -5.09 3.30
CA PHE A 163 7.50 -5.64 2.93
C PHE A 163 6.47 -4.57 2.56
N LEU A 164 6.45 -3.43 3.26
CA LEU A 164 5.60 -2.30 2.88
C LEU A 164 5.97 -1.74 1.51
N ALA A 165 7.27 -1.65 1.18
CA ALA A 165 7.72 -1.18 -0.13
C ALA A 165 7.22 -2.10 -1.26
N VAL A 166 7.30 -3.43 -1.06
CA VAL A 166 6.75 -4.43 -2.00
C VAL A 166 5.23 -4.28 -2.15
N ALA A 167 4.51 -4.17 -1.03
CA ALA A 167 3.05 -4.02 -1.05
C ALA A 167 2.60 -2.74 -1.76
N ALA A 168 3.25 -1.61 -1.49
CA ALA A 168 2.96 -0.33 -2.13
C ALA A 168 3.24 -0.37 -3.65
N ALA A 169 4.36 -0.98 -4.05
CA ALA A 169 4.70 -1.13 -5.47
C ALA A 169 3.67 -1.97 -6.24
N GLU A 170 3.19 -3.07 -5.66
CA GLU A 170 2.20 -3.95 -6.29
C GLU A 170 0.82 -3.25 -6.43
N VAL A 171 0.38 -2.53 -5.39
CA VAL A 171 -0.86 -1.74 -5.43
C VAL A 171 -0.78 -0.62 -6.48
N GLY A 172 0.36 0.06 -6.56
CA GLY A 172 0.60 1.07 -7.60
C GLY A 172 0.57 0.48 -9.01
N ALA A 173 1.18 -0.69 -9.19
CA ALA A 173 1.20 -1.37 -10.49
C ALA A 173 -0.20 -1.79 -10.97
N ILE A 174 -1.02 -2.41 -10.11
CA ILE A 174 -2.38 -2.79 -10.52
C ILE A 174 -3.27 -1.56 -10.80
N ALA A 175 -3.09 -0.46 -10.05
CA ALA A 175 -3.80 0.79 -10.31
C ALA A 175 -3.43 1.39 -11.68
N GLU A 176 -2.15 1.35 -12.05
CA GLU A 176 -1.70 1.77 -13.37
C GLU A 176 -2.22 0.86 -14.48
N ARG A 177 -2.29 -0.45 -14.29
CA ARG A 177 -2.93 -1.36 -15.26
C ARG A 177 -4.42 -1.07 -15.48
N ARG A 178 -5.12 -0.44 -14.53
CA ARG A 178 -6.49 0.05 -14.76
C ARG A 178 -6.51 1.32 -15.59
N THR A 179 -5.54 2.21 -15.35
CA THR A 179 -5.39 3.44 -16.15
C THR A 179 -5.04 3.12 -17.59
N ASP A 180 -4.06 2.24 -17.84
CA ASP A 180 -3.73 1.73 -19.18
C ASP A 180 -4.96 1.23 -19.93
N ARG A 181 -5.84 0.49 -19.23
CA ARG A 181 -7.06 -0.07 -19.81
C ARG A 181 -8.12 0.98 -20.15
N LEU A 182 -8.20 2.05 -19.37
CA LEU A 182 -9.10 3.18 -19.63
C LEU A 182 -8.67 3.98 -20.86
N LEU A 183 -7.36 4.11 -21.08
CA LEU A 183 -6.80 4.95 -22.14
C LEU A 183 -6.69 4.23 -23.49
N ASP A 184 -6.78 2.90 -23.51
CA ASP A 184 -6.70 2.11 -24.72
C ASP A 184 -8.09 1.83 -25.31
N GLU A 185 -8.38 2.36 -26.49
CA GLU A 185 -9.67 2.22 -27.19
C GLU A 185 -10.13 0.77 -27.37
N GLY A 186 -9.19 -0.16 -27.56
CA GLY A 186 -9.49 -1.58 -27.75
C GLY A 186 -9.85 -2.29 -26.45
N ARG A 187 -9.58 -1.69 -25.29
CA ARG A 187 -9.80 -2.28 -23.96
C ARG A 187 -10.73 -1.47 -23.06
N SER A 188 -11.07 -0.24 -23.43
CA SER A 188 -11.77 0.75 -22.59
C SER A 188 -13.30 0.65 -22.61
N GLN A 189 -13.87 -0.28 -23.39
CA GLN A 189 -15.33 -0.46 -23.55
C GLN A 189 -16.04 0.72 -24.20
N GLY A 190 -15.46 1.26 -25.27
CA GLY A 190 -16.08 2.32 -26.08
C GLY A 190 -15.80 3.73 -25.59
N LEU A 191 -14.90 3.89 -24.60
CA LEU A 191 -14.36 5.20 -24.26
C LEU A 191 -13.41 5.68 -25.37
N PRO A 192 -13.35 7.00 -25.64
CA PRO A 192 -12.45 7.53 -26.66
C PRO A 192 -10.98 7.25 -26.30
N PRO A 193 -10.11 7.05 -27.31
CA PRO A 193 -8.69 6.80 -27.09
C PRO A 193 -8.07 7.92 -26.25
N PHE A 194 -7.28 7.51 -25.25
CA PHE A 194 -6.64 8.39 -24.25
C PHE A 194 -7.60 9.29 -23.47
N LEU A 195 -8.91 9.00 -23.49
CA LEU A 195 -9.97 9.85 -22.98
C LEU A 195 -9.92 11.28 -23.56
N ALA A 196 -9.51 11.39 -24.83
CA ALA A 196 -9.43 12.65 -25.54
C ALA A 196 -10.78 13.01 -26.21
N GLU A 197 -11.14 14.29 -26.20
CA GLU A 197 -12.33 14.80 -26.89
C GLU A 197 -12.19 14.73 -28.42
N ASP A 198 -11.00 15.05 -28.95
CA ASP A 198 -10.66 14.98 -30.38
C ASP A 198 -9.28 14.31 -30.54
N ALA A 199 -9.28 12.99 -30.62
CA ALA A 199 -8.06 12.18 -30.63
C ALA A 199 -7.24 12.39 -31.91
N GLY A 200 -5.91 12.49 -31.76
CA GLY A 200 -4.98 12.80 -32.85
C GLY A 200 -4.61 14.29 -32.90
N VAL A 201 -5.53 15.18 -32.56
CA VAL A 201 -5.24 16.60 -32.27
C VAL A 201 -4.90 16.78 -30.78
N ASN A 202 -5.70 16.16 -29.90
CA ASN A 202 -5.51 16.16 -28.47
C ASN A 202 -4.88 14.85 -27.98
N SER A 203 -3.90 14.96 -27.08
CA SER A 203 -3.27 13.80 -26.43
C SER A 203 -4.07 13.24 -25.24
N GLY A 204 -5.17 13.89 -24.85
CA GLY A 204 -5.96 13.50 -23.69
C GLY A 204 -5.07 13.29 -22.45
N LEU A 205 -5.22 12.14 -21.80
CA LEU A 205 -4.45 11.75 -20.61
C LEU A 205 -3.19 10.92 -20.92
N MET A 206 -2.79 10.79 -22.19
CA MET A 206 -1.62 9.98 -22.58
C MET A 206 -0.35 10.36 -21.82
N LEU A 207 -0.04 11.67 -21.72
CA LEU A 207 1.17 12.13 -21.02
C LEU A 207 1.09 11.91 -19.50
N ALA A 208 -0.10 12.01 -18.91
CA ALA A 208 -0.30 11.71 -17.50
C ALA A 208 0.00 10.24 -17.20
N HIS A 209 -0.41 9.34 -18.11
CA HIS A 209 -0.11 7.92 -18.00
C HIS A 209 1.38 7.61 -18.15
N TYR A 210 2.13 8.35 -19.00
CA TYR A 210 3.59 8.20 -19.04
C TYR A 210 4.25 8.51 -17.69
N ALA A 211 3.82 9.59 -17.04
CA ALA A 211 4.32 9.93 -15.71
C ALA A 211 3.97 8.83 -14.68
N GLN A 212 2.73 8.33 -14.70
CA GLN A 212 2.31 7.24 -13.83
C GLN A 212 3.10 5.94 -14.06
N ALA A 213 3.32 5.56 -15.33
CA ALA A 213 4.10 4.38 -15.68
C ALA A 213 5.56 4.50 -15.23
N ALA A 214 6.15 5.71 -15.33
CA ALA A 214 7.49 5.99 -14.80
C ALA A 214 7.55 5.84 -13.27
N MET A 215 6.57 6.38 -12.54
CA MET A 215 6.46 6.23 -11.08
C MET A 215 6.32 4.76 -10.66
N VAL A 216 5.53 3.95 -11.38
CA VAL A 216 5.41 2.51 -11.12
C VAL A 216 6.73 1.78 -11.38
N ALA A 217 7.46 2.15 -12.43
CA ALA A 217 8.76 1.56 -12.73
C ALA A 217 9.81 1.90 -11.64
N GLU A 218 9.78 3.14 -11.14
CA GLU A 218 10.63 3.58 -10.02
C GLU A 218 10.28 2.84 -8.72
N ASN A 219 8.99 2.78 -8.35
CA ASN A 219 8.53 2.04 -7.17
C ASN A 219 8.97 0.58 -7.20
N ARG A 220 8.90 -0.08 -8.37
CA ARG A 220 9.37 -1.46 -8.51
C ARG A 220 10.86 -1.62 -8.20
N ARG A 221 11.69 -0.64 -8.58
CA ARG A 221 13.12 -0.66 -8.24
C ARG A 221 13.35 -0.44 -6.75
N LEU A 222 12.63 0.53 -6.17
CA LEU A 222 12.70 0.87 -4.74
C LEU A 222 12.18 -0.25 -3.83
N ALA A 223 11.35 -1.15 -4.35
CA ALA A 223 10.85 -2.31 -3.63
C ALA A 223 11.86 -3.48 -3.52
N SER A 224 13.08 -3.33 -4.03
CA SER A 224 14.16 -4.28 -3.75
C SER A 224 14.49 -4.25 -2.26
N PRO A 225 14.45 -5.38 -1.53
CA PRO A 225 14.69 -5.38 -0.09
C PRO A 225 16.07 -4.80 0.27
N ALA A 226 16.12 -3.76 1.10
CA ALA A 226 17.37 -3.16 1.55
C ALA A 226 17.97 -3.94 2.74
N SER A 227 17.14 -4.68 3.48
CA SER A 227 17.54 -5.41 4.68
C SER A 227 18.50 -6.58 4.42
N VAL A 228 18.64 -7.01 3.17
CA VAL A 228 19.55 -8.10 2.78
C VAL A 228 20.94 -7.62 2.35
N ASP A 229 21.16 -6.31 2.29
CA ASP A 229 22.44 -5.70 1.89
C ASP A 229 23.42 -5.51 3.06
N SER A 230 23.09 -6.03 4.25
CA SER A 230 23.99 -6.01 5.41
C SER A 230 25.29 -6.77 5.10
N LEU A 231 26.43 -6.17 5.45
CA LEU A 231 27.79 -6.75 5.36
C LEU A 231 28.29 -7.22 6.73
#